data_AF-A0A0K0EAB7-F1
#
_entry.id   AF-A0A0K0EAB7-F1
#
_cell.length_a   1.000
_cell.length_b   1.000
_cell.length_c   1.000
_cell.angle_alpha   90.00
_cell.angle_beta   90.00
_cell.angle_gamma   90.00
#
_symmetry.space_group_name_H-M   'P 1'
#
loop_
_entity.id
_entity.type
_entity.pdbx_description
1 polymer ?
#
loop_
_entity_poly.entity_id
_entity_poly.type
_entity_poly.pdbx_seq_one_letter_code
_entity_poly.pdbx_strand_id
1 'polypeptide(L)'
;MGFNLYYQSCMRIIKNNGNFLSSESTTSITTKKKFYQSNCEIFLFELHNFTLKKILIENDSNALTEIKNFLDRLYHIKPPNNFISLDQSYIDNNKNNELPLIKLLEKKDKPMYYTVSEEEKLLSINLKNFKIWFKDEINTILNIIEFYKLDEIDYDFPTNSSFVINCTVITDILDNVELQKELYFYYKRVISIYSVITTNVIKNYNGRKALLKELNFLKILLEIIVFQMDVHDIKTKQYIENLIKTYPNITFGARTSKGLSNILSKPFYKFENLGNMVANTLANLAPYV
;
A
#
# COMPACT_ATOMS: atom_id res chain seq x y z
N MET A 1 33.96 7.15 -8.06
CA MET A 1 33.11 7.67 -6.96
C MET A 1 32.50 6.47 -6.27
N GLY A 2 32.69 6.29 -4.96
CA GLY A 2 31.97 5.27 -4.22
C GLY A 2 30.49 5.67 -4.19
N PHE A 3 29.61 4.86 -4.76
CA PHE A 3 28.19 5.07 -4.57
C PHE A 3 27.87 4.66 -3.13
N ASN A 4 27.40 5.60 -2.31
CA ASN A 4 26.79 5.22 -1.04
C ASN A 4 25.54 4.42 -1.38
N LEU A 5 25.54 3.14 -1.00
CA LEU A 5 24.39 2.28 -1.13
C LEU A 5 23.49 2.45 0.09
N TYR A 6 22.18 2.45 -0.14
CA TYR A 6 21.18 2.67 0.90
C TYR A 6 20.25 1.48 1.01
N TYR A 7 19.76 1.19 2.21
CA TYR A 7 18.56 0.37 2.37
C TYR A 7 17.36 1.29 2.50
N GLN A 8 16.21 0.86 1.96
CA GLN A 8 14.96 1.54 2.29
C GLN A 8 14.76 1.47 3.80
N SER A 9 14.27 2.56 4.39
CA SER A 9 14.07 2.63 5.84
C SER A 9 12.80 3.38 6.22
N CYS A 10 12.27 3.02 7.38
CA CYS A 10 11.23 3.77 8.05
C CYS A 10 11.39 3.69 9.57
N MET A 11 10.83 4.68 10.25
CA MET A 11 10.74 4.74 11.70
C MET A 11 9.27 4.89 12.07
N ARG A 12 8.74 3.94 12.85
CA ARG A 12 7.40 4.02 13.43
C ARG A 12 7.53 4.41 14.89
N ILE A 13 6.92 5.52 15.30
CA ILE A 13 6.96 6.02 16.69
C ILE A 13 5.53 6.07 17.22
N ILE A 14 5.20 5.23 18.19
CA ILE A 14 3.87 5.22 18.83
C ILE A 14 4.07 5.38 20.33
N LYS A 15 3.42 6.38 20.96
CA LYS A 15 3.51 6.63 22.40
C LYS A 15 4.95 6.62 22.92
N ASN A 16 5.85 7.30 22.22
CA ASN A 16 7.30 7.38 22.47
C ASN A 16 8.11 6.07 22.28
N ASN A 17 7.49 4.97 21.86
CA ASN A 17 8.21 3.76 21.46
C ASN A 17 8.54 3.82 19.97
N GLY A 18 9.82 3.95 19.64
CA GLY A 18 10.33 3.99 18.27
C GLY A 18 10.80 2.61 17.79
N ASN A 19 10.27 2.15 16.67
CA ASN A 19 10.73 0.98 15.94
C ASN A 19 11.34 1.43 14.61
N PHE A 20 12.65 1.21 14.44
CA PHE A 20 13.33 1.39 13.16
C PHE A 20 13.25 0.10 12.33
N LEU A 21 12.95 0.24 11.05
CA LEU A 21 12.81 -0.86 10.11
C LEU A 21 13.61 -0.54 8.85
N SER A 22 14.24 -1.56 8.29
CA SER A 22 15.04 -1.45 7.07
C SER A 22 14.77 -2.62 6.14
N SER A 23 14.83 -2.38 4.82
CA SER A 23 14.72 -3.43 3.81
C SER A 23 15.85 -4.46 3.84
N GLU A 24 16.93 -4.20 4.57
CA GLU A 24 17.96 -5.21 4.86
C GLU A 24 17.36 -6.45 5.55
N SER A 25 16.51 -6.20 6.55
CA SER A 25 15.93 -7.19 7.46
C SER A 25 14.54 -7.73 7.03
N THR A 26 13.97 -7.26 5.91
CA THR A 26 12.62 -7.65 5.46
C THR A 26 12.62 -8.92 4.64
N THR A 27 13.10 -10.01 5.25
CA THR A 27 13.08 -11.35 4.66
C THR A 27 11.75 -12.05 4.95
N SER A 28 11.30 -12.88 4.00
CA SER A 28 10.23 -13.83 4.26
C SER A 28 10.64 -14.88 5.28
N ILE A 29 9.66 -15.37 6.02
CA ILE A 29 9.83 -16.38 7.06
C ILE A 29 9.06 -17.66 6.69
N THR A 30 9.21 -18.71 7.49
CA THR A 30 8.53 -19.99 7.23
C THR A 30 7.02 -19.91 7.47
N THR A 31 6.57 -18.98 8.30
CA THR A 31 5.16 -18.74 8.62
C THR A 31 4.59 -17.57 7.82
N LYS A 32 3.37 -17.75 7.30
CA LYS A 32 2.70 -16.69 6.54
C LYS A 32 2.12 -15.65 7.50
N LYS A 33 2.51 -14.39 7.34
CA LYS A 33 1.88 -13.25 8.03
C LYS A 33 0.64 -12.81 7.28
N LYS A 34 -0.42 -12.47 8.01
CA LYS A 34 -1.60 -11.83 7.43
C LYS A 34 -1.31 -10.34 7.21
N PHE A 35 -1.55 -9.85 5.99
CA PHE A 35 -1.48 -8.43 5.71
C PHE A 35 -2.62 -7.69 6.43
N TYR A 36 -2.34 -6.49 6.97
CA TYR A 36 -3.32 -5.64 7.61
C TYR A 36 -4.56 -5.45 6.73
N GLN A 37 -5.72 -5.78 7.29
CA GLN A 37 -6.99 -5.58 6.64
C GLN A 37 -7.68 -4.41 7.31
N SER A 38 -7.81 -3.29 6.61
CA SER A 38 -8.65 -2.21 7.06
C SER A 38 -10.11 -2.66 7.15
N ASN A 39 -10.77 -2.34 8.26
CA ASN A 39 -12.22 -2.48 8.36
C ASN A 39 -12.95 -1.31 7.67
N CYS A 40 -12.21 -0.27 7.24
CA CYS A 40 -12.76 0.94 6.62
C CYS A 40 -13.64 0.64 5.41
N GLU A 41 -13.25 -0.30 4.54
CA GLU A 41 -14.06 -0.71 3.39
C GLU A 41 -15.47 -1.17 3.80
N ILE A 42 -15.57 -1.93 4.90
CA ILE A 42 -16.85 -2.42 5.43
C ILE A 42 -17.64 -1.26 6.04
N PHE A 43 -17.00 -0.38 6.82
CA PHE A 43 -17.66 0.80 7.39
C PHE A 43 -18.23 1.70 6.31
N LEU A 44 -17.45 2.00 5.27
CA LEU A 44 -17.87 2.86 4.17
C LEU A 44 -19.01 2.23 3.38
N PHE A 45 -18.99 0.91 3.17
CA PHE A 45 -20.10 0.22 2.50
C PHE A 45 -21.42 0.36 3.29
N GLU A 46 -21.38 0.08 4.59
CA GLU A 46 -22.57 0.21 5.47
C GLU A 46 -23.04 1.66 5.55
N LEU A 47 -22.10 2.60 5.76
CA LEU A 47 -22.37 4.03 5.80
C LEU A 47 -22.96 4.54 4.50
N HIS A 48 -22.44 4.08 3.36
CA HIS A 48 -22.93 4.44 2.04
C HIS A 48 -24.35 3.96 1.81
N ASN A 49 -24.64 2.68 2.09
CA ASN A 49 -25.99 2.13 1.96
C ASN A 49 -26.99 2.87 2.86
N PHE A 50 -26.60 3.17 4.10
CA PHE A 50 -27.43 3.95 5.03
C PHE A 50 -27.67 5.38 4.51
N THR A 51 -26.63 6.03 3.99
CA THR A 51 -26.71 7.37 3.40
C THR A 51 -27.67 7.39 2.21
N LEU A 52 -27.54 6.44 1.28
CA LEU A 52 -28.43 6.33 0.12
C LEU A 52 -29.89 6.12 0.56
N LYS A 53 -30.13 5.26 1.56
CA LYS A 53 -31.48 5.04 2.09
C LYS A 53 -32.07 6.34 2.66
N LYS A 54 -31.33 7.04 3.51
CA LYS A 54 -31.80 8.27 4.17
C LYS A 54 -32.08 9.41 3.20
N ILE A 55 -31.21 9.59 2.21
CA ILE A 55 -31.27 10.72 1.29
C ILE A 55 -32.19 10.43 0.09
N LEU A 56 -32.07 9.25 -0.53
CA LEU A 56 -32.78 8.94 -1.78
C LEU A 56 -34.14 8.28 -1.57
N ILE A 57 -34.25 7.40 -0.57
CA ILE A 57 -35.46 6.61 -0.36
C ILE A 57 -36.39 7.30 0.64
N GLU A 58 -35.84 7.74 1.77
CA GLU A 58 -36.63 8.34 2.86
C GLU A 58 -36.80 9.86 2.70
N ASN A 59 -35.96 10.52 1.88
CA ASN A 59 -35.91 11.98 1.73
C ASN A 59 -35.91 12.71 3.09
N ASP A 60 -35.12 12.19 4.03
CA ASP A 60 -35.12 12.60 5.43
C ASP A 60 -34.55 14.02 5.59
N SER A 61 -35.36 14.96 6.09
CA SER A 61 -34.94 16.34 6.35
C SER A 61 -33.78 16.46 7.35
N ASN A 62 -33.57 15.44 8.20
CA ASN A 62 -32.50 15.36 9.20
C ASN A 62 -31.42 14.33 8.82
N ALA A 63 -31.32 13.95 7.53
CA ALA A 63 -30.44 12.87 7.07
C ALA A 63 -29.00 12.95 7.60
N LEU A 64 -28.39 14.14 7.64
CA LEU A 64 -27.01 14.30 8.12
C LEU A 64 -26.83 13.92 9.60
N THR A 65 -27.78 14.29 10.45
CA THR A 65 -27.78 13.93 11.88
C THR A 65 -27.94 12.42 12.05
N GLU A 66 -28.86 11.81 11.30
CA GLU A 66 -29.08 10.36 11.32
C GLU A 66 -27.85 9.58 10.82
N ILE A 67 -27.18 10.08 9.78
CA ILE A 67 -25.95 9.48 9.23
C ILE A 67 -24.82 9.54 10.26
N LYS A 68 -24.66 10.67 10.96
CA LYS A 68 -23.68 10.81 12.05
C LYS A 68 -23.97 9.83 13.19
N ASN A 69 -25.23 9.77 13.65
CA ASN A 69 -25.65 8.83 14.70
C ASN A 69 -25.46 7.36 14.27
N PHE A 70 -25.62 7.04 12.98
CA PHE A 70 -25.34 5.72 12.45
C PHE A 70 -23.84 5.41 12.45
N LEU A 71 -23.00 6.36 12.05
CA LEU A 71 -21.55 6.22 12.10
C LEU A 71 -21.05 5.97 13.53
N ASP A 72 -21.52 6.74 14.51
CA ASP A 72 -21.16 6.53 15.92
C ASP A 72 -21.53 5.12 16.39
N ARG A 73 -22.73 4.63 16.03
CA ARG A 73 -23.15 3.25 16.31
C ARG A 73 -22.27 2.22 15.62
N LEU A 74 -21.87 2.45 14.37
CA LEU A 74 -20.99 1.53 13.64
C LEU A 74 -19.65 1.38 14.37
N TYR A 75 -19.05 2.49 14.82
CA TYR A 75 -17.79 2.46 15.56
C TYR A 75 -17.90 1.71 16.91
N HIS A 76 -19.05 1.78 17.57
CA HIS A 76 -19.29 1.01 18.79
C HIS A 76 -19.43 -0.50 18.53
N ILE A 77 -20.09 -0.90 17.44
CA ILE A 77 -20.36 -2.32 17.14
C ILE A 77 -19.12 -3.00 16.53
N LYS A 78 -18.40 -2.29 15.67
CA LYS A 78 -17.15 -2.73 15.06
C LYS A 78 -16.12 -1.65 15.36
N PRO A 79 -15.21 -1.83 16.31
CA PRO A 79 -14.08 -0.91 16.43
C PRO A 79 -13.10 -1.11 15.26
N PRO A 80 -12.31 -0.08 14.90
CA PRO A 80 -11.18 -0.23 14.00
C PRO A 80 -10.20 -1.32 14.48
N ASN A 81 -9.49 -1.95 13.56
CA ASN A 81 -8.45 -2.91 13.94
C ASN A 81 -7.27 -2.17 14.60
N ASN A 82 -6.80 -2.68 15.73
CA ASN A 82 -5.80 -2.01 16.58
C ASN A 82 -4.35 -2.50 16.37
N PHE A 83 -4.09 -3.34 15.38
CA PHE A 83 -2.79 -3.96 15.18
C PHE A 83 -2.49 -4.24 13.70
N ILE A 84 -1.24 -4.07 13.30
CA ILE A 84 -0.70 -4.47 11.98
C ILE A 84 0.10 -5.76 12.08
N SER A 85 0.58 -6.31 10.95
CA SER A 85 1.39 -7.54 10.93
C SER A 85 2.66 -7.48 11.79
N LEU A 86 3.21 -6.28 12.02
CA LEU A 86 4.36 -6.07 12.91
C LEU A 86 4.00 -6.17 14.40
N ASP A 87 2.77 -5.80 14.76
CA ASP A 87 2.28 -5.83 16.14
C ASP A 87 1.78 -7.24 16.53
N GLN A 88 1.46 -8.06 15.53
CA GLN A 88 1.01 -9.43 15.72
C GLN A 88 2.21 -10.33 16.11
N SER A 89 2.19 -10.86 17.33
CA SER A 89 2.94 -12.08 17.68
C SER A 89 2.31 -13.33 17.06
N TYR A 90 1.06 -13.22 16.57
CA TYR A 90 0.22 -14.33 16.19
C TYR A 90 0.58 -14.87 14.81
N ILE A 91 1.00 -16.14 14.79
CA ILE A 91 1.14 -16.96 13.59
C ILE A 91 -0.28 -17.25 13.08
N ASP A 92 -0.55 -17.04 11.79
CA ASP A 92 -1.82 -17.47 11.22
C ASP A 92 -1.93 -19.00 11.34
N ASN A 93 -2.72 -19.45 12.32
CA ASN A 93 -2.97 -20.86 12.58
C ASN A 93 -3.81 -21.53 11.48
N ASN A 94 -4.31 -20.76 10.48
CA ASN A 94 -4.75 -21.36 9.22
C ASN A 94 -3.54 -21.89 8.46
N LYS A 95 -3.09 -23.05 8.94
CA LYS A 95 -2.20 -24.06 8.35
C LYS A 95 -1.62 -23.64 7.01
N ASN A 96 -0.31 -23.39 6.98
CA ASN A 96 0.74 -23.96 6.11
C ASN A 96 0.38 -24.52 4.72
N ASN A 97 -0.73 -24.11 4.12
CA ASN A 97 -1.08 -24.40 2.75
C ASN A 97 -0.28 -23.40 1.92
N GLU A 98 1.00 -23.75 1.73
CA GLU A 98 1.80 -23.14 0.70
C GLU A 98 0.98 -23.11 -0.58
N LEU A 99 0.87 -21.93 -1.18
CA LEU A 99 0.15 -21.80 -2.42
C LEU A 99 0.90 -22.56 -3.52
N PRO A 100 0.18 -23.32 -4.37
CA PRO A 100 0.75 -23.83 -5.59
C PRO A 100 1.10 -22.65 -6.51
N LEU A 101 2.07 -22.85 -7.40
CA LEU A 101 2.57 -21.79 -8.29
C LEU A 101 1.45 -21.10 -9.09
N ILE A 102 0.45 -21.87 -9.54
CA ILE A 102 -0.71 -21.33 -10.27
C ILE A 102 -1.42 -20.25 -9.44
N LYS A 103 -1.68 -20.53 -8.15
CA LYS A 103 -2.29 -19.56 -7.24
C LYS A 103 -1.36 -18.39 -6.90
N LEU A 104 -0.05 -18.58 -6.91
CA LEU A 104 0.89 -17.46 -6.72
C LEU A 104 0.88 -16.48 -7.89
N LEU A 105 0.60 -16.95 -9.11
CA LEU A 105 0.57 -16.14 -10.33
C LEU A 105 -0.79 -15.51 -10.64
N GLU A 106 -1.87 -15.94 -9.98
CA GLU A 106 -3.17 -15.29 -10.09
C GLU A 106 -3.09 -13.85 -9.56
N LYS A 107 -3.77 -12.92 -10.23
CA LYS A 107 -3.94 -11.56 -9.72
C LYS A 107 -4.58 -11.58 -8.34
N LYS A 108 -4.07 -10.76 -7.43
CA LYS A 108 -4.57 -10.63 -6.06
C LYS A 108 -5.35 -9.33 -5.89
N ASP A 109 -6.36 -9.35 -5.03
CA ASP A 109 -7.12 -8.15 -4.70
C ASP A 109 -6.42 -7.30 -3.63
N LYS A 110 -5.58 -7.93 -2.80
CA LYS A 110 -4.86 -7.31 -1.68
C LYS A 110 -3.40 -7.80 -1.65
N PRO A 111 -2.46 -6.99 -1.14
CA PRO A 111 -1.09 -7.43 -0.92
C PRO A 111 -1.03 -8.63 0.03
N MET A 112 -0.03 -9.47 -0.19
CA MET A 112 0.15 -10.71 0.56
C MET A 112 1.62 -10.93 0.89
N TYR A 113 1.91 -11.46 2.09
CA TYR A 113 3.24 -11.97 2.41
C TYR A 113 3.39 -13.41 1.94
N TYR A 114 4.56 -13.72 1.41
CA TYR A 114 4.91 -15.06 0.95
C TYR A 114 5.78 -15.76 1.99
N THR A 115 5.67 -17.08 2.07
CA THR A 115 6.65 -17.86 2.83
C THR A 115 7.94 -18.02 2.02
N VAL A 116 9.03 -18.42 2.69
CA VAL A 116 10.31 -18.72 2.00
C VAL A 116 10.12 -19.70 0.84
N SER A 117 9.32 -20.75 1.03
CA SER A 117 9.03 -21.75 -0.02
C SER A 117 8.24 -21.14 -1.20
N GLU A 118 7.28 -20.25 -0.92
CA GLU A 118 6.52 -19.55 -1.97
C GLU A 118 7.40 -18.56 -2.74
N GLU A 119 8.31 -17.86 -2.07
CA GLU A 119 9.32 -17.02 -2.74
C GLU A 119 10.23 -17.84 -3.65
N GLU A 120 10.72 -18.99 -3.21
CA GLU A 120 11.56 -19.86 -4.06
C GLU A 120 10.79 -20.35 -5.30
N LYS A 121 9.49 -20.67 -5.18
CA LYS A 121 8.63 -20.97 -6.34
C LYS A 121 8.57 -19.77 -7.30
N LEU A 122 8.36 -18.56 -6.78
CA LEU A 122 8.34 -17.33 -7.58
C LEU A 122 9.70 -17.03 -8.24
N LEU A 123 10.81 -17.30 -7.56
CA LEU A 123 12.15 -17.08 -8.10
C LEU A 123 12.50 -18.06 -9.23
N SER A 124 11.95 -19.28 -9.18
CA SER A 124 12.19 -20.34 -10.17
C SER A 124 11.49 -20.12 -11.52
N ILE A 125 10.52 -19.20 -11.61
CA ILE A 125 9.78 -18.97 -12.86
C ILE A 125 10.62 -18.23 -13.91
N ASN A 126 10.22 -18.38 -15.17
CA ASN A 126 10.84 -17.64 -16.26
C ASN A 126 10.62 -16.12 -16.10
N LEU A 127 11.50 -15.33 -16.74
CA LEU A 127 11.50 -13.87 -16.63
C LEU A 127 10.16 -13.22 -17.01
N LYS A 128 9.48 -13.75 -18.04
CA LYS A 128 8.21 -13.19 -18.52
C LYS A 128 7.14 -13.29 -17.43
N ASN A 129 7.00 -14.46 -16.82
CA ASN A 129 6.02 -14.69 -15.75
C ASN A 129 6.36 -13.89 -14.49
N PHE A 130 7.66 -13.77 -14.15
CA PHE A 130 8.08 -12.94 -13.02
C PHE A 130 7.72 -11.46 -13.21
N LYS A 131 7.90 -10.92 -14.44
CA LYS A 131 7.50 -9.54 -14.75
C LYS A 131 5.99 -9.31 -14.62
N ILE A 132 5.17 -10.27 -15.04
CA ILE A 132 3.71 -10.20 -14.90
C ILE A 132 3.34 -10.18 -13.42
N TRP A 133 3.82 -11.17 -12.66
CA TRP A 133 3.59 -11.26 -11.21
C TRP A 133 4.05 -9.99 -10.47
N PHE A 134 5.26 -9.49 -10.75
CA PHE A 134 5.78 -8.28 -10.10
C PHE A 134 4.93 -7.04 -10.42
N LYS A 135 4.46 -6.90 -11.67
CA LYS A 135 3.55 -5.82 -12.04
C LYS A 135 2.21 -5.93 -11.30
N ASP A 136 1.69 -7.14 -11.13
CA ASP A 136 0.44 -7.37 -10.41
C ASP A 136 0.58 -7.06 -8.91
N GLU A 137 1.71 -7.40 -8.30
CA GLU A 137 2.02 -7.03 -6.92
C GLU A 137 2.03 -5.52 -6.73
N ILE A 138 2.70 -4.78 -7.62
CA ILE A 138 2.71 -3.32 -7.61
C ILE A 138 1.29 -2.77 -7.81
N ASN A 139 0.50 -3.37 -8.69
CA ASN A 139 -0.90 -2.97 -8.89
C ASN A 139 -1.73 -3.11 -7.60
N THR A 140 -1.54 -4.18 -6.81
CA THR A 140 -2.26 -4.35 -5.53
C THR A 140 -1.92 -3.25 -4.52
N ILE A 141 -0.65 -2.85 -4.46
CA ILE A 141 -0.18 -1.76 -3.61
C ILE A 141 -0.79 -0.42 -4.06
N LEU A 142 -0.75 -0.15 -5.38
CA LEU A 142 -1.32 1.07 -5.95
C LEU A 142 -2.83 1.18 -5.72
N ASN A 143 -3.56 0.06 -5.74
CA ASN A 143 -4.99 0.05 -5.45
C ASN A 143 -5.30 0.48 -4.01
N ILE A 144 -4.47 0.10 -3.03
CA ILE A 144 -4.64 0.57 -1.64
C ILE A 144 -4.32 2.06 -1.54
N ILE A 145 -3.26 2.53 -2.19
CA ILE A 145 -2.95 3.97 -2.23
C ILE A 145 -4.11 4.76 -2.86
N GLU A 146 -4.66 4.27 -3.98
CA GLU A 146 -5.83 4.85 -4.65
C GLU A 146 -7.03 4.95 -3.71
N PHE A 147 -7.22 3.96 -2.83
CA PHE A 147 -8.31 3.99 -1.86
C PHE A 147 -8.13 5.13 -0.85
N TYR A 148 -6.92 5.42 -0.36
CA TYR A 148 -6.69 6.44 0.68
C TYR A 148 -6.37 7.85 0.17
N LYS A 149 -5.96 7.99 -1.09
CA LYS A 149 -5.51 9.28 -1.64
C LYS A 149 -6.59 10.35 -1.61
N LEU A 150 -6.16 11.61 -1.48
CA LEU A 150 -6.98 12.76 -1.84
C LEU A 150 -6.91 13.00 -3.36
N ASP A 151 -8.07 13.32 -3.96
CA ASP A 151 -8.15 13.62 -5.39
C ASP A 151 -7.46 14.95 -5.76
N GLU A 152 -7.28 15.84 -4.78
CA GLU A 152 -6.65 17.16 -4.96
C GLU A 152 -5.13 17.06 -5.12
N ILE A 153 -4.52 15.92 -4.78
CA ILE A 153 -3.09 15.69 -4.92
C ILE A 153 -2.83 15.06 -6.29
N ASP A 154 -1.95 15.66 -7.09
CA ASP A 154 -1.50 15.07 -8.35
C ASP A 154 -0.37 14.06 -8.12
N TYR A 155 -0.70 12.78 -8.28
CA TYR A 155 0.25 11.68 -8.13
C TYR A 155 1.04 11.47 -9.42
N ASP A 156 2.10 12.26 -9.57
CA ASP A 156 2.95 12.32 -10.76
C ASP A 156 4.13 11.32 -10.72
N PHE A 157 4.81 11.13 -11.85
CA PHE A 157 5.94 10.18 -11.96
C PHE A 157 7.19 10.64 -11.17
N PRO A 158 7.93 9.77 -10.44
CA PRO A 158 9.17 10.18 -9.76
C PRO A 158 10.28 10.50 -10.75
N THR A 159 11.00 11.61 -10.54
CA THR A 159 12.09 12.03 -11.44
C THR A 159 13.48 11.59 -10.97
N ASN A 160 13.61 11.07 -9.75
CA ASN A 160 14.88 10.65 -9.15
C ASN A 160 14.66 9.58 -8.06
N SER A 161 15.76 9.02 -7.52
CA SER A 161 15.75 7.95 -6.51
C SER A 161 15.69 8.43 -5.06
N SER A 162 15.54 9.73 -4.75
CA SER A 162 15.54 10.22 -3.35
C SER A 162 14.44 9.59 -2.50
N PHE A 163 13.30 9.24 -3.12
CA PHE A 163 12.16 8.62 -2.44
C PHE A 163 12.45 7.22 -1.88
N VAL A 164 13.43 6.49 -2.43
CA VAL A 164 13.86 5.19 -1.87
C VAL A 164 14.98 5.34 -0.83
N ILE A 165 15.63 6.50 -0.76
CA ILE A 165 16.72 6.80 0.19
C ILE A 165 16.18 7.35 1.51
N ASN A 166 15.23 8.28 1.44
CA ASN A 166 14.76 9.00 2.62
C ASN A 166 14.12 8.04 3.65
N CYS A 167 14.43 8.20 4.94
CA CYS A 167 13.74 7.45 5.98
C CYS A 167 12.33 8.03 6.17
N THR A 168 11.30 7.21 5.99
CA THR A 168 9.91 7.62 6.27
C THR A 168 9.66 7.56 7.77
N VAL A 169 9.19 8.64 8.38
CA VAL A 169 8.89 8.69 9.82
C VAL A 169 7.38 8.77 10.01
N ILE A 170 6.78 7.74 10.56
CA ILE A 170 5.34 7.68 10.87
C ILE A 170 5.15 7.71 12.38
N THR A 171 4.47 8.74 12.87
CA THR A 171 4.18 8.93 14.29
C THR A 171 2.69 8.93 14.57
N ASP A 172 2.29 8.70 15.81
CA ASP A 172 0.89 8.77 16.27
C ASP A 172 0.35 10.21 16.43
N ILE A 173 1.20 11.22 16.21
CA ILE A 173 0.82 12.63 16.23
C ILE A 173 0.70 13.27 14.84
N LEU A 174 1.01 12.52 13.77
CA LEU A 174 0.89 13.05 12.41
C LEU A 174 -0.56 13.40 12.09
N ASP A 175 -0.77 14.58 11.52
CA ASP A 175 -2.10 14.99 11.09
C ASP A 175 -2.49 14.40 9.72
N ASN A 176 -3.71 14.70 9.27
CA ASN A 176 -4.22 14.23 7.97
C ASN A 176 -3.35 14.73 6.79
N VAL A 177 -2.86 15.96 6.85
CA VAL A 177 -2.05 16.55 5.77
C VAL A 177 -0.70 15.85 5.68
N GLU A 178 -0.06 15.61 6.83
CA GLU A 178 1.20 14.88 6.91
C GLU A 178 1.06 13.42 6.45
N LEU A 179 0.00 12.73 6.88
CA LEU A 179 -0.26 11.35 6.45
C LEU A 179 -0.54 11.24 4.95
N GLN A 180 -1.26 12.20 4.35
CA GLN A 180 -1.46 12.26 2.90
C GLN A 180 -0.15 12.52 2.15
N LYS A 181 0.71 13.39 2.68
CA LYS A 181 2.05 13.64 2.14
C LYS A 181 2.92 12.38 2.18
N GLU A 182 2.90 11.63 3.29
CA GLU A 182 3.62 10.37 3.39
C GLU A 182 3.06 9.29 2.46
N LEU A 183 1.74 9.23 2.26
CA LEU A 183 1.11 8.35 1.26
C LEU A 183 1.57 8.70 -0.16
N TYR A 184 1.69 9.98 -0.49
CA TYR A 184 2.22 10.44 -1.77
C TYR A 184 3.71 10.08 -1.96
N PHE A 185 4.55 10.28 -0.94
CA PHE A 185 5.96 9.85 -1.00
C PHE A 185 6.10 8.32 -1.09
N TYR A 186 5.22 7.59 -0.41
CA TYR A 186 5.14 6.15 -0.53
C TYR A 186 4.77 5.71 -1.95
N TYR A 187 3.81 6.37 -2.61
CA TYR A 187 3.53 6.14 -4.02
C TYR A 187 4.79 6.34 -4.89
N LYS A 188 5.51 7.45 -4.72
CA LYS A 188 6.74 7.71 -5.48
C LYS A 188 7.78 6.61 -5.25
N ARG A 189 7.89 6.10 -4.03
CA ARG A 189 8.76 4.98 -3.66
C ARG A 189 8.35 3.69 -4.37
N VAL A 190 7.05 3.36 -4.37
CA VAL A 190 6.51 2.18 -5.06
C VAL A 190 6.83 2.22 -6.56
N ILE A 191 6.61 3.37 -7.22
CA ILE A 191 6.93 3.53 -8.65
C ILE A 191 8.43 3.44 -8.91
N SER A 192 9.25 3.96 -8.00
CA SER A 192 10.71 3.85 -8.06
C SER A 192 11.14 2.39 -8.01
N ILE A 193 10.60 1.58 -7.09
CA ILE A 193 10.88 0.13 -7.05
C ILE A 193 10.35 -0.59 -8.30
N TYR A 194 9.15 -0.26 -8.77
CA TYR A 194 8.61 -0.83 -10.01
C TYR A 194 9.50 -0.57 -11.23
N SER A 195 10.12 0.61 -11.31
CA SER A 195 10.94 1.00 -12.46
C SER A 195 12.13 0.06 -12.71
N VAL A 196 12.59 -0.66 -11.68
CA VAL A 196 13.65 -1.67 -11.75
C VAL A 196 13.29 -2.84 -12.68
N ILE A 197 12.01 -3.02 -13.03
CA ILE A 197 11.50 -4.00 -14.02
C ILE A 197 12.19 -3.89 -15.40
N THR A 198 12.81 -2.75 -15.69
CA THR A 198 13.51 -2.46 -16.95
C THR A 198 15.01 -2.77 -16.92
N THR A 199 15.57 -3.07 -15.75
CA THR A 199 17.01 -3.20 -15.54
C THR A 199 17.49 -4.66 -15.63
N ASN A 200 18.80 -4.89 -15.43
CA ASN A 200 19.35 -6.24 -15.33
C ASN A 200 19.06 -6.93 -13.98
N VAL A 201 18.63 -6.19 -12.96
CA VAL A 201 18.26 -6.74 -11.64
C VAL A 201 17.18 -7.80 -11.77
N ILE A 202 16.13 -7.52 -12.55
CA ILE A 202 15.03 -8.47 -12.73
C ILE A 202 15.41 -9.68 -13.59
N LYS A 203 16.51 -9.62 -14.35
CA LYS A 203 16.90 -10.72 -15.25
C LYS A 203 17.52 -11.88 -14.47
N ASN A 204 18.26 -11.58 -13.40
CA ASN A 204 19.02 -12.57 -12.65
C ASN A 204 18.30 -12.99 -11.35
N TYR A 205 18.59 -14.19 -10.86
CA TYR A 205 17.93 -14.78 -9.69
C TYR A 205 18.17 -13.95 -8.41
N ASN A 206 19.42 -13.55 -8.14
CA ASN A 206 19.77 -12.78 -6.94
C ASN A 206 19.09 -11.41 -6.89
N GLY A 207 19.01 -10.72 -8.03
CA GLY A 207 18.34 -9.43 -8.15
C GLY A 207 16.82 -9.55 -7.97
N ARG A 208 16.19 -10.64 -8.44
CA ARG A 208 14.78 -10.92 -8.13
C ARG A 208 14.57 -11.20 -6.64
N LYS A 209 15.48 -11.95 -6.00
CA LYS A 209 15.44 -12.21 -4.56
C LYS A 209 15.58 -10.93 -3.75
N ALA A 210 16.46 -10.03 -4.18
CA ALA A 210 16.59 -8.71 -3.60
C ALA A 210 15.33 -7.85 -3.80
N LEU A 211 14.71 -7.87 -4.98
CA LEU A 211 13.44 -7.19 -5.23
C LEU A 211 12.31 -7.67 -4.31
N LEU A 212 12.28 -8.96 -3.95
CA LEU A 212 11.33 -9.48 -2.98
C LEU A 212 11.52 -8.85 -1.60
N LYS A 213 12.76 -8.67 -1.14
CA LYS A 213 13.03 -7.94 0.11
C LYS A 213 12.51 -6.50 0.05
N GLU A 214 12.79 -5.80 -1.05
CA GLU A 214 12.32 -4.42 -1.24
C GLU A 214 10.79 -4.33 -1.28
N LEU A 215 10.13 -5.31 -1.91
CA LEU A 215 8.67 -5.40 -1.96
C LEU A 215 8.07 -5.71 -0.58
N ASN A 216 8.69 -6.59 0.20
CA ASN A 216 8.26 -6.87 1.57
C ASN A 216 8.37 -5.64 2.47
N PHE A 217 9.44 -4.86 2.31
CA PHE A 217 9.56 -3.56 2.98
C PHE A 217 8.43 -2.60 2.57
N LEU A 218 8.14 -2.50 1.27
CA LEU A 218 7.02 -1.68 0.80
C LEU A 218 5.69 -2.11 1.44
N LYS A 219 5.42 -3.41 1.56
CA LYS A 219 4.20 -3.93 2.18
C LYS A 219 4.12 -3.52 3.66
N ILE A 220 5.19 -3.70 4.42
CA ILE A 220 5.24 -3.31 5.82
C ILE A 220 5.00 -1.81 5.98
N LEU A 221 5.67 -0.99 5.17
CA LEU A 221 5.49 0.46 5.21
C LEU A 221 4.05 0.88 4.85
N LEU A 222 3.43 0.21 3.88
CA LEU A 222 2.02 0.44 3.54
C LEU A 222 1.10 0.14 4.72
N GLU A 223 1.30 -0.99 5.42
CA GLU A 223 0.51 -1.30 6.61
C GLU A 223 0.63 -0.22 7.67
N ILE A 224 1.84 0.27 7.93
CA ILE A 224 2.09 1.32 8.92
C ILE A 224 1.33 2.60 8.54
N ILE A 225 1.45 3.05 7.29
CA ILE A 225 0.79 4.27 6.81
C ILE A 225 -0.73 4.09 6.90
N VAL A 226 -1.27 3.05 6.27
CA VAL A 226 -2.71 2.80 6.20
C VAL A 226 -3.33 2.61 7.58
N PHE A 227 -2.63 1.93 8.50
CA PHE A 227 -3.07 1.81 9.87
C PHE A 227 -3.17 3.16 10.58
N GLN A 228 -2.18 4.06 10.44
CA GLN A 228 -2.31 5.40 10.99
C GLN A 228 -3.46 6.16 10.32
N MET A 229 -3.61 6.06 9.01
CA MET A 229 -4.72 6.72 8.31
C MET A 229 -6.09 6.24 8.80
N ASP A 230 -6.21 4.96 9.16
CA ASP A 230 -7.42 4.39 9.77
C ASP A 230 -7.63 4.86 11.21
N VAL A 231 -6.56 4.93 12.02
CA VAL A 231 -6.62 5.48 13.38
C VAL A 231 -7.12 6.94 13.37
N HIS A 232 -6.76 7.71 12.35
CA HIS A 232 -7.22 9.09 12.18
C HIS A 232 -8.55 9.22 11.40
N ASP A 233 -9.22 8.11 11.07
CA ASP A 233 -10.49 8.04 10.32
C ASP A 233 -10.45 8.80 8.99
N ILE A 234 -9.30 8.86 8.33
CA ILE A 234 -9.10 9.75 7.17
C ILE A 234 -10.13 9.48 6.08
N LYS A 235 -10.35 8.21 5.73
CA LYS A 235 -11.23 7.88 4.62
C LYS A 235 -12.71 8.11 4.94
N THR A 236 -13.13 7.81 6.17
CA THR A 236 -14.48 8.11 6.64
C THR A 236 -14.73 9.62 6.65
N LYS A 237 -13.78 10.42 7.15
CA LYS A 237 -13.87 11.89 7.11
C LYS A 237 -13.97 12.42 5.69
N GLN A 238 -13.14 11.94 4.78
CA GLN A 238 -13.24 12.29 3.35
C GLN A 238 -14.61 11.95 2.76
N TYR A 239 -15.18 10.79 3.11
CA TYR A 239 -16.52 10.42 2.65
C TYR A 239 -17.58 11.41 3.17
N ILE A 240 -17.56 11.72 4.47
CA ILE A 240 -18.50 12.65 5.09
C ILE A 240 -18.34 14.08 4.54
N GLU A 241 -17.12 14.56 4.35
CA GLU A 241 -16.86 15.87 3.74
C GLU A 241 -17.40 15.96 2.31
N ASN A 242 -17.17 14.93 1.50
CA ASN A 242 -17.70 14.87 0.14
C ASN A 242 -19.23 14.79 0.12
N LEU A 243 -19.82 14.04 1.06
CA LEU A 243 -21.26 13.95 1.23
C LEU A 243 -21.84 15.34 1.57
N ILE A 244 -21.26 16.05 2.53
CA ILE A 244 -21.71 17.39 2.93
C ILE A 244 -21.58 18.39 1.77
N LYS A 245 -20.46 18.36 1.02
CA LYS A 245 -20.23 19.26 -0.11
C LYS A 245 -21.20 19.02 -1.27
N THR A 246 -21.60 17.78 -1.50
CA THR A 246 -22.47 17.41 -2.63
C THR A 246 -23.94 17.43 -2.28
N TYR A 247 -24.32 17.21 -1.02
CA TYR A 247 -25.72 17.23 -0.60
C TYR A 247 -26.38 18.62 -0.76
N PRO A 248 -27.62 18.71 -1.27
CA PRO A 248 -28.50 17.63 -1.75
C PRO A 248 -28.36 17.31 -3.25
N ASN A 249 -27.37 17.89 -3.95
CA ASN A 249 -27.12 17.64 -5.37
C ASN A 249 -26.44 16.26 -5.57
N ILE A 250 -27.25 15.24 -5.89
CA ILE A 250 -26.86 13.83 -6.05
C ILE A 250 -26.05 13.64 -7.35
N THR A 251 -24.79 14.07 -7.38
CA THR A 251 -23.80 13.48 -8.28
C THR A 251 -22.91 12.53 -7.48
N PHE A 252 -23.50 11.42 -7.01
CA PHE A 252 -22.70 10.34 -6.43
C PHE A 252 -21.96 9.62 -7.55
N GLY A 253 -20.64 9.44 -7.37
CA GLY A 253 -19.86 8.52 -8.20
C GLY A 253 -19.27 9.07 -9.50
N ALA A 254 -19.44 10.36 -9.83
CA ALA A 254 -18.75 10.96 -10.97
C ALA A 254 -17.28 11.28 -10.63
N ARG A 255 -16.44 10.26 -10.45
CA ARG A 255 -14.98 10.44 -10.36
C ARG A 255 -14.33 9.98 -11.67
N THR A 256 -13.64 10.89 -12.33
CA THR A 256 -12.93 10.69 -13.61
C THR A 256 -11.41 10.66 -13.44
N SER A 257 -10.90 10.47 -12.20
CA SER A 257 -9.46 10.43 -12.00
C SER A 257 -8.86 9.20 -12.66
N LYS A 258 -7.74 9.39 -13.36
CA LYS A 258 -6.93 8.27 -13.86
C LYS A 258 -6.47 7.48 -12.64
N GLY A 259 -6.92 6.23 -12.52
CA GLY A 259 -6.44 5.34 -11.46
C GLY A 259 -4.91 5.24 -11.47
N LEU A 260 -4.28 5.22 -10.30
CA LEU A 260 -2.83 5.22 -10.14
C LEU A 260 -2.16 4.09 -10.93
N SER A 261 -2.81 2.94 -11.01
CA SER A 261 -2.35 1.76 -11.74
C SER A 261 -2.18 1.97 -13.26
N ASN A 262 -2.76 3.02 -13.84
CA ASN A 262 -2.56 3.39 -15.24
C ASN A 262 -1.08 3.67 -15.57
N ILE A 263 -0.29 4.06 -14.57
CA ILE A 263 1.15 4.23 -14.72
C ILE A 263 1.83 2.95 -15.22
N LEU A 264 1.36 1.78 -14.78
CA LEU A 264 1.94 0.48 -15.13
C LEU A 264 1.70 0.07 -16.59
N SER A 265 0.85 0.81 -17.31
CA SER A 265 0.59 0.64 -18.74
C SER A 265 1.49 1.52 -19.61
N LYS A 266 2.32 2.40 -19.01
CA LYS A 266 3.31 3.17 -19.77
C LYS A 266 4.37 2.24 -20.39
N PRO A 267 4.93 2.59 -21.56
CA PRO A 267 6.03 1.84 -22.15
C PRO A 267 7.25 1.78 -21.21
N PHE A 268 7.97 0.65 -21.23
CA PHE A 268 9.11 0.41 -20.35
C PHE A 268 10.23 1.46 -20.49
N TYR A 269 10.50 1.99 -21.68
CA TYR A 269 11.54 3.01 -21.86
C TYR A 269 11.34 4.25 -20.96
N LYS A 270 10.10 4.56 -20.53
CA LYS A 270 9.82 5.68 -19.62
C LYS A 270 10.29 5.44 -18.20
N PHE A 271 10.60 4.19 -17.84
CA PHE A 271 11.07 3.79 -16.51
C PHE A 271 12.58 3.55 -16.46
N GLU A 272 13.26 3.41 -17.61
CA GLU A 272 14.66 2.95 -17.68
C GLU A 272 15.63 3.81 -16.86
N ASN A 273 15.55 5.14 -17.01
CA ASN A 273 16.43 6.05 -16.28
C ASN A 273 16.23 5.94 -14.77
N LEU A 274 14.97 5.97 -14.31
CA LEU A 274 14.64 5.82 -12.90
C LEU A 274 15.05 4.43 -12.37
N GLY A 275 14.80 3.38 -13.15
CA GLY A 275 15.16 2.01 -12.81
C GLY A 275 16.66 1.84 -12.60
N ASN A 276 17.47 2.38 -13.50
CA ASN A 276 18.93 2.35 -13.37
C ASN A 276 19.40 3.15 -12.15
N MET A 277 18.82 4.33 -11.88
CA MET A 277 19.13 5.11 -10.67
C MET A 277 18.83 4.32 -9.40
N VAL A 278 17.64 3.73 -9.30
CA VAL A 278 17.20 2.96 -8.14
C VAL A 278 18.05 1.71 -7.94
N ALA A 279 18.32 0.95 -9.01
CA ALA A 279 19.17 -0.25 -8.96
C ALA A 279 20.60 0.05 -8.48
N ASN A 280 21.14 1.21 -8.86
CA ASN A 280 22.47 1.66 -8.44
C ASN A 280 22.50 2.33 -7.05
N THR A 281 21.32 2.63 -6.49
CA THR A 281 21.19 3.30 -5.18
C THR A 281 20.96 2.30 -4.05
N LEU A 282 20.16 1.26 -4.29
CA LEU A 282 19.72 0.35 -3.23
C LEU A 282 20.71 -0.80 -3.00
N ALA A 283 21.15 -0.97 -1.75
CA ALA A 283 22.15 -1.95 -1.35
C ALA A 283 21.73 -3.39 -1.64
N ASN A 284 20.46 -3.76 -1.43
CA ASN A 284 20.01 -5.12 -1.79
C ASN A 284 20.07 -5.35 -3.31
N LEU A 285 19.83 -4.32 -4.13
CA LEU A 285 19.73 -4.45 -5.59
C LEU A 285 21.08 -4.33 -6.31
N ALA A 286 22.09 -3.78 -5.62
CA ALA A 286 23.42 -3.65 -6.15
C ALA A 286 23.96 -5.03 -6.57
N PRO A 287 24.68 -5.13 -7.70
CA PRO A 287 25.35 -6.38 -8.04
C PRO A 287 26.30 -6.75 -6.90
N TYR A 288 26.11 -7.93 -6.30
CA TYR A 288 27.11 -8.52 -5.41
C TYR A 288 28.42 -8.58 -6.20
N VAL A 289 29.38 -7.75 -5.80
CA VAL A 289 30.80 -7.92 -6.18
C VAL A 289 31.37 -9.05 -5.36
#